data_AF-A0A125QBU8-F1
#
_entry.id   AF-A0A125QBU8-F1
#
_cell.length_a   1.000
_cell.length_b   1.000
_cell.length_c   1.000
_cell.angle_alpha   90.00
_cell.angle_beta   90.00
_cell.angle_gamma   90.00
#
_symmetry.space_group_name_H-M   'P 1'
#
loop_
_entity.id
_entity.type
_entity.pdbx_description
1 polymer ?
#
loop_
_entity_poly.entity_id
_entity_poly.type
_entity_poly.pdbx_seq_one_letter_code
_entity_poly.pdbx_strand_id
1 'polypeptide(L)' 'MAPSSPGNLPYQLVKANPAEGKGAMSGVAYIQRVALKGGVAPATPCTTANKGAKEVVKYQADYIFWAAN' A
#
# COMPACT_ATOMS: atom_id res chain seq x y z
N MET A 1 13.24 -7.16 -1.77
CA MET A 1 12.13 -6.22 -2.05
C MET A 1 11.38 -6.74 -3.27
N ALA A 2 10.05 -6.78 -3.23
CA ALA A 2 9.29 -7.19 -4.41
C ALA A 2 9.48 -6.18 -5.55
N PRO A 3 9.53 -6.61 -6.82
CA PRO A 3 9.73 -5.71 -7.94
C PRO A 3 8.58 -4.70 -8.04
N SER A 4 8.89 -3.44 -8.30
CA SER A 4 7.91 -2.38 -8.62
C SER A 4 8.49 -1.49 -9.71
N SER A 5 7.64 -0.82 -10.49
CA SER A 5 8.12 0.17 -11.47
C SER A 5 8.75 1.38 -10.75
N PRO A 6 9.73 2.08 -11.35
CA PRO A 6 10.35 3.26 -10.75
C PRO A 6 9.30 4.29 -10.32
N GLY A 7 9.37 4.78 -9.08
CA GLY A 7 8.41 5.75 -8.54
C GLY A 7 7.16 5.14 -7.89
N ASN A 8 7.11 3.82 -7.72
CA ASN A 8 6.02 3.14 -7.02
C ASN A 8 6.52 2.42 -5.76
N LEU A 9 5.64 2.26 -4.77
CA LEU A 9 5.91 1.39 -3.63
C LEU A 9 6.10 -0.08 -4.09
N PRO A 10 6.90 -0.88 -3.38
CA PRO A 10 7.09 -2.30 -3.69
C PRO A 10 5.79 -3.09 -3.50
N TYR A 11 5.57 -4.11 -4.33
CA TYR A 11 4.44 -5.04 -4.14
C TYR A 11 4.49 -5.65 -2.74
N GLN A 12 3.31 -5.78 -2.14
CA GLN A 12 3.21 -6.21 -0.75
C GLN A 12 2.13 -7.29 -0.63
N LEU A 13 2.55 -8.48 -0.22
CA LEU A 13 1.65 -9.52 0.25
C LEU A 13 1.66 -9.47 1.78
N VAL A 14 0.51 -9.24 2.39
CA VAL A 14 0.35 -9.27 3.85
C VAL A 14 -0.58 -10.41 4.24
N LYS A 15 -0.24 -11.11 5.32
CA LYS A 15 -1.15 -12.05 5.96
C LYS A 15 -2.25 -11.26 6.66
N ALA A 16 -3.51 -11.59 6.38
CA ALA A 16 -4.65 -10.92 6.98
C ALA A 16 -4.81 -11.42 8.43
N ASN A 17 -5.17 -10.49 9.33
CA ASN A 17 -5.69 -10.87 10.63
C ASN A 17 -7.10 -11.45 10.45
N PRO A 18 -7.55 -12.36 11.33
CA PRO A 18 -8.91 -12.88 11.29
C PRO A 18 -9.92 -11.74 11.26
N ALA A 19 -10.86 -11.76 10.31
CA ALA A 19 -11.91 -10.76 10.26
C ALA A 19 -12.82 -10.93 11.50
N GLU A 20 -12.93 -9.88 12.31
CA GLU A 20 -13.73 -9.90 13.56
C GLU A 20 -15.25 -9.79 13.33
N GLY A 21 -15.72 -9.90 12.07
CA GLY A 21 -17.14 -9.84 11.71
C GLY A 21 -17.50 -10.72 10.52
N LYS A 22 -18.80 -11.03 10.38
CA LYS A 22 -19.35 -11.72 9.22
C LYS A 22 -19.62 -10.70 8.11
N GLY A 23 -18.73 -10.60 7.14
CA GLY A 23 -18.81 -9.66 6.03
C GLY A 23 -18.01 -10.13 4.82
N ALA A 24 -17.91 -9.30 3.78
CA ALA A 24 -17.24 -9.67 2.52
C ALA A 24 -15.75 -10.05 2.66
N MET A 25 -15.13 -9.70 3.80
CA MET A 25 -13.73 -10.02 4.11
C MET A 25 -13.58 -11.28 4.98
N SER A 26 -14.67 -11.93 5.37
CA SER A 26 -14.61 -13.19 6.11
C SER A 26 -13.97 -14.28 5.25
N GLY A 27 -12.95 -14.95 5.79
CA GLY A 27 -12.21 -16.01 5.08
C GLY A 27 -11.00 -15.53 4.27
N VAL A 28 -10.74 -14.22 4.21
CA VAL A 28 -9.49 -13.71 3.60
C VAL A 28 -8.31 -14.07 4.49
N ALA A 29 -7.32 -14.73 3.92
CA ALA A 29 -6.07 -15.12 4.57
C ALA A 29 -4.88 -14.24 4.15
N TYR A 30 -4.90 -13.70 2.93
CA TYR A 30 -3.85 -12.81 2.43
C TYR A 30 -4.42 -11.65 1.61
N ILE A 31 -3.74 -10.52 1.68
CA ILE A 31 -4.03 -9.34 0.86
C ILE A 31 -2.77 -9.01 0.06
N GLN A 32 -2.90 -8.99 -1.26
CA GLN A 32 -1.81 -8.62 -2.15
C GLN A 32 -2.09 -7.23 -2.74
N ARG A 33 -1.09 -6.36 -2.70
CA ARG A 33 -1.08 -5.04 -3.32
C ARG A 33 -0.26 -5.10 -4.59
N VAL A 34 -0.88 -4.85 -5.72
CA VAL A 34 -0.25 -4.86 -7.05
C VAL A 34 -0.56 -3.58 -7.81
N ALA A 35 0.08 -3.42 -8.97
CA ALA A 35 -0.11 -2.27 -9.86
C ALA A 35 -0.05 -0.90 -9.14
N LEU A 36 0.84 -0.81 -8.14
CA LEU A 36 1.04 0.39 -7.32
C LEU A 36 1.41 1.56 -8.25
N LYS A 37 0.75 2.70 -8.07
CA LYS A 37 1.04 3.96 -8.75
C LYS A 37 1.24 5.05 -7.70
N GLY A 38 2.44 5.62 -7.64
CA GLY A 38 2.81 6.64 -6.67
C GLY A 38 2.99 6.08 -5.25
N GLY A 39 2.77 6.94 -4.25
CA GLY A 39 3.05 6.65 -2.83
C GLY A 39 4.54 6.67 -2.45
N VAL A 40 5.44 6.95 -3.39
CA VAL A 40 6.85 7.23 -3.09
C VAL A 40 7.01 8.60 -2.44
N ALA A 41 8.09 8.78 -1.70
CA ALA A 41 8.41 10.06 -1.10
C ALA A 41 8.39 11.17 -2.18
N PRO A 42 7.80 12.35 -1.89
CA PRO A 42 7.84 13.46 -2.82
C PRO A 42 9.28 13.83 -3.15
N ALA A 43 9.51 14.28 -4.38
CA ALA A 43 10.84 14.76 -4.81
C ALA A 43 11.23 16.09 -4.12
N THR A 44 10.28 16.77 -3.49
CA THR A 44 10.53 17.99 -2.71
C THR A 44 11.47 17.68 -1.54
N PRO A 45 12.64 18.33 -1.45
CA PRO A 45 13.56 18.10 -0.34
C PRO A 45 12.97 18.61 0.98
N CYS A 46 13.21 17.85 2.05
CA CYS A 46 12.93 18.33 3.41
C CYS A 46 14.07 19.26 3.85
N THR A 47 13.77 20.53 4.10
CA THR A 47 14.69 21.60 4.48
C THR A 47 14.21 22.30 5.75
N THR A 48 15.07 23.11 6.39
CA THR A 48 14.66 23.91 7.56
C THR A 48 13.53 24.89 7.24
N ALA A 49 13.48 25.40 6.00
CA ALA A 49 12.49 26.39 5.56
C ALA A 49 11.07 25.81 5.39
N ASN A 50 10.95 24.53 5.06
CA ASN A 50 9.67 23.83 4.91
C ASN A 50 9.43 22.80 6.03
N LYS A 51 10.08 22.98 7.19
CA LYS A 51 9.85 22.15 8.38
C LYS A 51 8.38 22.21 8.80
N GLY A 52 7.73 21.05 8.86
CA GLY A 52 6.31 20.92 9.20
C GLY A 52 5.37 21.05 8.01
N ALA A 53 5.87 21.29 6.79
CA ALA A 53 5.08 21.21 5.58
C ALA A 53 4.56 19.78 5.37
N LYS A 54 3.32 19.67 4.88
CA LYS A 54 2.68 18.41 4.54
C LYS A 54 2.43 18.40 3.04
N GLU A 55 2.87 17.35 2.37
CA GLU A 55 2.54 17.12 0.95
C GLU A 55 1.64 15.90 0.81
N VAL A 56 0.63 16.04 -0.05
CA VAL A 56 -0.27 14.93 -0.39
C VAL A 56 0.30 14.22 -1.60
N VAL A 57 0.81 13.01 -1.38
CA VAL A 57 1.25 12.13 -2.47
C VAL A 57 0.08 11.29 -2.94
N LYS A 58 -0.26 11.39 -4.22
CA LYS A 58 -1.27 10.51 -4.82
C LYS A 58 -0.77 9.06 -4.82
N TYR A 59 -1.64 8.16 -4.40
CA TYR A 59 -1.36 6.73 -4.31
C TYR A 59 -2.56 5.94 -4.82
N GLN A 60 -2.31 4.98 -5.69
CA GLN A 60 -3.29 4.01 -6.17
C GLN A 60 -2.67 2.62 -6.14
N ALA A 61 -3.48 1.60 -5.82
CA ALA A 61 -3.08 0.21 -5.88
C ALA A 61 -4.30 -0.66 -6.19
N ASP A 62 -4.05 -1.79 -6.85
CA ASP A 62 -5.03 -2.85 -7.00
C ASP A 62 -4.86 -3.83 -5.83
N TYR A 63 -5.98 -4.22 -5.22
CA TYR A 63 -6.00 -5.11 -4.04
C TYR A 63 -6.62 -6.45 -4.41
N ILE A 64 -5.87 -7.52 -4.19
CA ILE A 64 -6.33 -8.91 -4.37
C ILE A 64 -6.47 -9.55 -2.99
N PHE A 65 -7.64 -10.12 -2.72
CA PHE A 65 -7.98 -10.77 -1.46
C PHE A 65 -8.02 -12.29 -1.68
N TRP A 66 -7.11 -13.01 -1.04
CA TRP A 66 -6.98 -14.45 -1.15
C TRP A 66 -7.64 -15.14 0.03
N ALA A 67 -8.50 -16.13 -0.23
CA ALA A 67 -8.99 -17.04 0.79
C ALA A 67 -8.03 -18.22 0.98
N ALA A 68 -7.90 -18.72 2.21
CA ALA A 68 -7.24 -20.01 2.46
C ALA A 68 -8.31 -21.10 2.33
N ASN A 69 -8.25 -21.85 1.23
CA ASN A 69 -9.04 -23.07 1.06
C ASN A 69 -8.53 -24.19 1.96
#